data_AF-A0A2A5YKC6-F1
#
_entry.id   AF-A0A2A5YKC6-F1
#
_cell.length_a   1.000
_cell.length_b   1.000
_cell.length_c   1.000
_cell.angle_alpha   90.00
_cell.angle_beta   90.00
_cell.angle_gamma   90.00
#
_symmetry.space_group_name_H-M   'P 1'
#
loop_
_entity.id
_entity.type
_entity.pdbx_description
1 polymer ?
#
loop_
_entity_poly.entity_id
_entity_poly.type
_entity_poly.pdbx_seq_one_letter_code
_entity_poly.pdbx_strand_id
1 'polypeptide(L)'
;MKEREPRISTSVPARVRLGDGWFDVTIMNVSLHGMMLRVANPPRRGSYIEVRRASQVVIGRVVWSKSGQCGIRAQDMIDTMALTGASAIAAPKWTPGDPDRRAAERRTIEHSSARSQKVARQLQFMAVVAFLILAAGMILQLLKATFDAALSQVTQALL
;
A
#
# COMPACT_ATOMS: atom_id res chain seq x y z
N MET A 1 25.19 2.25 10.01
CA MET A 1 23.94 2.44 10.78
C MET A 1 22.90 3.00 9.81
N LYS A 2 21.87 2.24 9.44
CA LYS A 2 20.88 2.69 8.45
C LYS A 2 20.08 3.86 9.05
N GLU A 3 20.07 5.00 8.37
CA GLU A 3 19.33 6.18 8.80
C GLU A 3 17.84 5.83 8.95
N ARG A 4 17.28 6.17 10.11
CA ARG A 4 15.89 5.83 10.43
C ARG A 4 14.99 6.88 9.82
N GLU A 5 13.94 6.42 9.15
CA GLU A 5 12.89 7.29 8.61
C GLU A 5 12.37 8.25 9.70
N PRO A 6 12.18 9.55 9.39
CA PRO A 6 11.70 10.53 10.35
C PRO A 6 10.33 10.09 10.93
N ARG A 7 10.22 10.20 12.26
CA ARG A 7 9.03 9.79 13.02
C ARG A 7 8.42 10.99 13.70
N ILE A 8 7.11 11.15 13.55
CA ILE A 8 6.32 12.15 14.25
C ILE A 8 5.83 11.51 15.55
N SER A 9 6.25 12.06 16.69
CA SER A 9 5.78 11.63 18.02
C SER A 9 4.36 12.12 18.22
N THR A 10 3.45 11.23 18.61
CA THR A 10 2.02 11.52 18.79
C THR A 10 1.43 10.80 19.99
N SER A 11 0.24 11.22 20.43
CA SER A 11 -0.55 10.50 21.42
C SER A 11 -1.99 10.50 20.95
N VAL A 12 -2.29 9.56 20.06
CA VAL A 12 -3.55 9.57 19.32
C VAL A 12 -4.32 8.28 19.58
N PRO A 13 -5.56 8.34 20.11
CA PRO A 13 -6.37 7.15 20.31
C PRO A 13 -6.79 6.56 18.96
N ALA A 14 -6.75 5.23 18.88
CA ALA A 14 -7.16 4.46 17.71
C ALA A 14 -7.72 3.10 18.14
N ARG A 15 -8.34 2.37 17.21
CA ARG A 15 -8.76 0.98 17.43
C ARG A 15 -7.96 0.03 16.58
N VAL A 16 -7.77 -1.17 17.08
CA VAL A 16 -7.13 -2.26 16.34
C VAL A 16 -8.07 -3.43 16.24
N ARG A 17 -8.10 -4.05 15.06
CA ARG A 17 -8.66 -5.38 14.85
C ARG A 17 -7.54 -6.42 14.80
N LEU A 18 -7.71 -7.51 15.53
CA LEU A 18 -6.87 -8.71 15.45
C LEU A 18 -7.82 -9.91 15.34
N GLY A 19 -7.81 -10.61 14.20
CA GLY A 19 -8.82 -11.62 13.90
C GLY A 19 -10.23 -11.03 13.94
N ASP A 20 -11.07 -11.54 14.82
CA ASP A 20 -12.45 -11.07 15.01
C ASP A 20 -12.62 -10.09 16.18
N GLY A 21 -11.55 -9.85 16.95
CA GLY A 21 -11.57 -8.98 18.12
C GLY A 21 -11.19 -7.54 17.80
N TRP A 22 -11.84 -6.59 18.50
CA TRP A 22 -11.49 -5.18 18.51
C TRP A 22 -10.96 -4.76 19.88
N PHE A 23 -9.94 -3.92 19.90
CA PHE A 23 -9.44 -3.30 21.14
C PHE A 23 -8.88 -1.90 20.90
N ASP A 24 -8.93 -1.06 21.93
CA ASP A 24 -8.42 0.31 21.87
C ASP A 24 -6.90 0.34 22.07
N VAL A 25 -6.23 1.24 21.35
CA VAL A 25 -4.79 1.47 21.41
C VAL A 25 -4.49 2.97 21.35
N THR A 26 -3.27 3.35 21.71
CA THR A 26 -2.75 4.70 21.47
C THR A 26 -1.59 4.66 20.49
N ILE A 27 -1.68 5.40 19.39
CA ILE A 27 -0.57 5.62 18.47
C ILE A 27 0.39 6.61 19.13
N MET A 28 1.62 6.17 19.32
CA MET A 28 2.68 6.89 20.04
C MET A 28 3.68 7.59 19.12
N ASN A 29 3.92 7.02 17.95
CA ASN A 29 4.64 7.68 16.86
C ASN A 29 4.26 7.07 15.53
N VAL A 30 4.38 7.86 14.46
CA VAL A 30 4.07 7.45 13.09
C VAL A 30 5.18 7.89 12.13
N SER A 31 5.43 7.07 11.13
CA SER A 31 6.29 7.31 9.96
C SER A 31 5.52 6.87 8.70
N LEU A 32 6.07 7.13 7.52
CA LEU A 32 5.43 6.74 6.27
C LEU A 32 5.18 5.22 6.18
N HIS A 33 6.03 4.39 6.79
CA HIS A 33 5.94 2.93 6.67
C HIS A 33 5.58 2.18 7.96
N GLY A 34 5.29 2.89 9.05
CA GLY A 34 4.97 2.22 10.30
C GLY A 34 4.66 3.14 11.45
N MET A 35 4.23 2.55 12.56
CA MET A 35 3.89 3.27 13.77
C MET A 35 4.18 2.43 15.00
N MET A 36 4.28 3.10 16.14
CA MET A 36 4.34 2.47 17.45
C MET A 36 2.98 2.61 18.14
N LEU A 37 2.47 1.50 18.67
CA LEU A 37 1.23 1.44 19.41
C LEU A 37 1.53 1.14 20.88
N ARG A 38 0.76 1.77 21.77
CA ARG A 38 0.65 1.40 23.19
C ARG A 38 -0.67 0.67 23.39
N VAL A 39 -0.61 -0.49 24.02
CA VAL A 39 -1.73 -1.40 24.23
C VAL A 39 -1.47 -2.28 25.45
N ALA A 40 -2.50 -2.57 26.24
CA ALA A 40 -2.35 -3.37 27.46
C ALA A 40 -1.75 -4.76 27.16
N ASN A 41 -2.33 -5.46 26.18
CA ASN A 41 -1.87 -6.78 25.73
C ASN A 41 -1.41 -6.70 24.28
N PRO A 42 -0.11 -6.46 24.02
CA PRO A 42 0.37 -6.27 22.67
C PRO A 42 0.32 -7.57 21.86
N PRO A 43 -0.16 -7.54 20.60
CA PRO A 43 -0.17 -8.73 19.75
C PRO A 43 1.23 -9.31 19.55
N ARG A 44 1.28 -10.60 19.24
CA ARG A 44 2.55 -11.31 19.01
C ARG A 44 3.27 -10.73 17.79
N ARG A 45 4.61 -10.79 17.81
CA ARG A 45 5.42 -10.48 16.64
C ARG A 45 4.98 -11.36 15.47
N GLY A 46 4.81 -10.74 14.30
CA GLY A 46 4.38 -11.40 13.07
C GLY A 46 2.88 -11.36 12.83
N SER A 47 2.06 -11.01 13.83
CA SER A 47 0.61 -10.87 13.67
C SER A 47 0.25 -9.74 12.69
N TYR A 48 -0.78 -9.97 11.88
CA TYR A 48 -1.39 -8.95 11.04
C TYR A 48 -2.52 -8.29 11.81
N ILE A 49 -2.53 -6.96 11.79
CA ILE A 49 -3.53 -6.15 12.47
C ILE A 49 -4.03 -5.05 11.55
N GLU A 50 -5.25 -4.61 11.81
CA GLU A 50 -5.87 -3.47 11.14
C GLU A 50 -6.03 -2.34 12.16
N VAL A 51 -5.33 -1.24 11.97
CA VAL A 51 -5.45 -0.03 12.79
C VAL A 51 -6.48 0.89 12.14
N ARG A 52 -7.51 1.29 12.89
CA ARG A 52 -8.55 2.22 12.46
C ARG A 52 -8.54 3.48 13.30
N ARG A 53 -8.56 4.62 12.61
CA ARG A 53 -8.73 5.93 13.23
C ARG A 53 -9.45 6.88 12.27
N ALA A 54 -10.56 7.45 12.72
CA ALA A 54 -11.41 8.31 11.88
C ALA A 54 -11.73 7.62 10.53
N SER A 55 -11.37 8.23 9.41
CA SER A 55 -11.52 7.66 8.06
C SER A 55 -10.34 6.81 7.60
N GLN A 56 -9.26 6.72 8.38
CA GLN A 56 -8.04 6.02 8.02
C GLN A 56 -8.07 4.57 8.51
N VAL A 57 -7.70 3.67 7.62
CA VAL A 57 -7.51 2.24 7.89
C VAL A 57 -6.11 1.87 7.44
N VAL A 58 -5.29 1.36 8.35
CA VAL A 58 -3.91 0.94 8.08
C VAL A 58 -3.78 -0.53 8.40
N ILE A 59 -3.46 -1.34 7.40
CA ILE A 59 -3.13 -2.76 7.57
C ILE A 59 -1.62 -2.87 7.80
N GLY A 60 -1.21 -3.63 8.81
CA GLY A 60 0.20 -3.78 9.13
C GLY A 60 0.54 -5.07 9.85
N ARG A 61 1.83 -5.41 9.80
CA ARG A 61 2.41 -6.55 10.50
C ARG A 61 3.19 -6.08 11.72
N VAL A 62 2.99 -6.73 12.86
CA VAL A 62 3.75 -6.46 14.08
C VAL A 62 5.19 -6.92 13.88
N VAL A 63 6.15 -5.99 13.92
CA VAL A 63 7.58 -6.27 13.72
C VAL A 63 8.32 -6.50 15.03
N TRP A 64 7.83 -5.94 16.13
CA TRP A 64 8.30 -6.17 17.48
C TRP A 64 7.18 -5.92 18.48
N SER A 65 7.26 -6.56 19.65
CA SER A 65 6.32 -6.40 20.76
C SER A 65 7.12 -6.45 22.07
N LYS A 66 6.95 -5.44 22.93
CA LYS A 66 7.67 -5.30 24.19
C LYS A 66 6.89 -4.42 25.17
N SER A 67 6.68 -4.90 26.39
CA SER A 67 6.24 -4.10 27.55
C SER A 67 5.04 -3.18 27.27
N GLY A 68 3.92 -3.74 26.81
CA GLY A 68 2.70 -2.95 26.53
C GLY A 68 2.80 -2.05 25.29
N GLN A 69 3.81 -2.28 24.45
CA GLN A 69 4.00 -1.58 23.20
C GLN A 69 4.28 -2.57 22.07
N CYS A 70 3.87 -2.20 20.87
CA CYS A 70 4.28 -2.93 19.68
C CYS A 70 4.59 -1.96 18.55
N GLY A 71 5.56 -2.33 17.73
CA GLY A 71 5.85 -1.65 16.49
C GLY A 71 5.20 -2.39 15.34
N ILE A 72 4.52 -1.66 14.48
CA ILE A 72 3.93 -2.21 13.28
C ILE A 72 4.59 -1.62 12.03
N ARG A 73 4.78 -2.48 11.04
CA ARG A 73 5.12 -2.07 9.67
C ARG A 73 3.85 -2.11 8.84
N ALA A 74 3.46 -0.96 8.31
CA ALA A 74 2.31 -0.87 7.43
C ALA A 74 2.59 -1.56 6.10
N GLN A 75 1.54 -2.11 5.51
CA GLN A 75 1.56 -2.68 4.16
C GLN A 75 1.64 -1.56 3.12
N ASP A 76 0.88 -0.49 3.33
CA ASP A 76 0.83 0.69 2.46
C ASP A 76 1.45 1.92 3.13
N MET A 77 1.75 2.95 2.34
CA MET A 77 2.21 4.24 2.88
C MET A 77 1.11 4.90 3.71
N ILE A 78 1.47 5.35 4.91
CA ILE A 78 0.59 6.01 5.85
C ILE A 78 0.55 7.52 5.54
N ASP A 79 -0.66 8.07 5.41
CA ASP A 79 -0.85 9.52 5.50
C ASP A 79 -0.72 9.96 6.96
N THR A 80 0.46 10.46 7.32
CA THR A 80 0.77 10.86 8.69
C THR A 80 -0.06 12.06 9.15
N MET A 81 -0.45 12.97 8.24
CA MET A 81 -1.23 14.15 8.59
C MET A 81 -2.69 13.79 8.88
N ALA A 82 -3.28 12.93 8.05
CA ALA A 82 -4.62 12.40 8.28
C ALA A 82 -4.69 11.51 9.54
N LEU A 83 -3.66 10.69 9.80
CA LEU A 83 -3.62 9.79 10.95
C LEU A 83 -3.33 10.52 12.27
N THR A 84 -2.68 11.68 12.25
CA THR A 84 -2.43 12.46 13.47
C THR A 84 -3.54 13.49 13.73
N GLY A 85 -4.32 13.84 12.71
CA GLY A 85 -5.39 14.85 12.81
C GLY A 85 -4.86 16.28 12.73
N ALA A 86 -3.62 16.44 12.24
CA ALA A 86 -3.06 17.75 11.89
C ALA A 86 -3.72 18.36 10.63
N SER A 87 -4.50 17.57 9.89
CA SER A 87 -5.43 18.10 8.88
C SER A 87 -6.62 18.74 9.58
N ALA A 88 -6.73 20.07 9.47
CA ALA A 88 -7.63 20.97 10.19
C ALA A 88 -9.15 20.77 9.96
N ILE A 89 -9.58 19.62 9.43
CA ILE A 89 -10.99 19.25 9.39
C ILE A 89 -11.26 18.45 10.67
N ALA A 90 -11.29 19.15 11.79
CA ALA A 90 -11.83 18.61 13.03
C ALA A 90 -13.24 18.11 12.72
N ALA A 91 -13.47 16.80 12.81
CA ALA A 91 -14.81 16.26 12.75
C ALA A 91 -15.64 17.01 13.82
N PRO A 92 -16.84 17.52 13.49
CA PRO A 92 -17.58 18.39 14.38
C PRO A 92 -17.76 17.72 15.74
N LYS A 93 -17.59 18.51 16.82
CA LYS A 93 -17.82 18.06 18.20
C LYS A 93 -19.27 17.62 18.29
N TRP A 94 -19.51 16.38 18.70
CA TRP A 94 -20.87 15.83 18.79
C TRP A 94 -21.75 16.70 19.70
N THR A 95 -22.90 17.11 19.20
CA THR A 95 -23.94 17.83 19.95
C THR A 95 -25.13 16.91 20.20
N PRO A 96 -25.76 16.98 21.39
CA PRO A 96 -26.99 16.23 21.66
C PRO A 96 -28.06 16.56 20.62
N GLY A 97 -28.55 15.57 19.87
CA GLY A 97 -29.48 15.72 18.75
C GLY A 97 -28.89 15.40 17.37
N ASP A 98 -27.56 15.28 17.24
CA ASP A 98 -26.93 14.76 16.03
C ASP A 98 -27.35 13.29 15.78
N PRO A 99 -27.69 12.92 14.53
CA PRO A 99 -27.96 11.52 14.20
C PRO A 99 -26.74 10.64 14.55
N ASP A 100 -27.00 9.43 15.06
CA ASP A 100 -25.92 8.52 15.47
C ASP A 100 -24.99 8.27 14.28
N ARG A 101 -23.74 8.74 14.39
CA ARG A 101 -22.71 8.55 13.35
C ARG A 101 -22.41 7.07 13.10
N ARG A 102 -22.85 6.15 13.99
CA ARG A 102 -22.78 4.70 13.79
C ARG A 102 -23.77 4.18 12.75
N ALA A 103 -24.84 4.93 12.46
CA ALA A 103 -25.82 4.62 11.43
C ALA A 103 -25.43 5.14 10.03
N ALA A 104 -24.46 6.07 9.95
CA ALA A 104 -23.98 6.59 8.69
C ALA A 104 -23.24 5.51 7.90
N GLU A 105 -23.72 5.26 6.69
CA GLU A 105 -23.25 4.23 5.77
C GLU A 105 -21.71 4.25 5.63
N ARG A 106 -21.12 3.06 5.82
CA ARG A 106 -19.67 2.83 5.71
C ARG A 106 -19.15 3.46 4.43
N ARG A 107 -18.20 4.39 4.54
CA ARG A 107 -17.33 4.71 3.40
C ARG A 107 -16.62 3.44 2.97
N THR A 108 -17.03 2.95 1.81
CA THR A 108 -16.58 1.76 1.12
C THR A 108 -15.06 1.78 0.93
N ILE A 109 -14.49 0.58 0.96
CA ILE A 109 -13.07 0.21 0.87
C ILE A 109 -12.33 0.77 -0.37
N GLU A 110 -13.01 1.51 -1.24
CA GLU A 110 -12.49 2.01 -2.51
C GLU A 110 -11.30 2.97 -2.36
N HIS A 111 -11.26 3.80 -1.32
CA HIS A 111 -10.29 4.90 -1.25
C HIS A 111 -8.86 4.50 -0.84
N SER A 112 -8.65 3.34 -0.18
CA SER A 112 -7.29 2.83 0.06
C SER A 112 -6.68 2.14 -1.17
N SER A 113 -7.52 1.75 -2.15
CA SER A 113 -7.07 1.08 -3.37
C SER A 113 -6.64 2.03 -4.50
N ALA A 114 -7.04 3.31 -4.44
CA ALA A 114 -6.86 4.27 -5.53
C ALA A 114 -5.39 4.57 -5.88
N ARG A 115 -4.46 4.41 -4.91
CA ARG A 115 -3.03 4.64 -5.14
C ARG A 115 -2.33 3.40 -5.74
N SER A 116 -2.72 2.20 -5.31
CA SER A 116 -2.19 0.93 -5.85
C SER A 116 -2.68 0.63 -7.26
N GLN A 117 -3.88 1.10 -7.63
CA GLN A 117 -4.42 0.95 -8.99
C GLN A 117 -3.60 1.69 -10.05
N LYS A 118 -3.05 2.88 -9.74
CA LYS A 118 -2.23 3.64 -10.71
C LYS A 118 -0.90 2.95 -11.00
N VAL A 119 -0.26 2.39 -9.98
CA VAL A 119 1.01 1.66 -10.12
C VAL A 119 0.81 0.32 -10.84
N ALA A 120 -0.25 -0.42 -10.50
CA ALA A 120 -0.58 -1.69 -11.16
C ALA A 120 -0.88 -1.50 -12.65
N ARG A 121 -1.66 -0.46 -13.00
CA ARG A 121 -2.00 -0.15 -14.39
C ARG A 121 -0.76 0.27 -15.19
N GLN A 122 0.16 1.06 -14.61
CA GLN A 122 1.41 1.44 -15.29
C GLN A 122 2.32 0.24 -15.58
N LEU A 123 2.45 -0.71 -14.65
CA LEU A 123 3.24 -1.92 -14.87
C LEU A 123 2.64 -2.82 -15.97
N GLN A 124 1.31 -2.95 -16.02
CA GLN A 124 0.63 -3.69 -17.09
C GLN A 124 0.90 -3.10 -18.48
N PHE A 125 0.79 -1.77 -18.63
CA PHE A 125 1.09 -1.11 -19.90
C PHE A 125 2.55 -1.32 -20.34
N MET A 126 3.50 -1.21 -19.41
CA MET A 126 4.92 -1.43 -19.72
C MET A 126 5.20 -2.87 -20.16
N ALA A 127 4.58 -3.85 -19.50
CA ALA A 127 4.73 -5.26 -19.88
C ALA A 127 4.18 -5.55 -21.28
N VAL A 128 3.00 -4.99 -21.61
CA VAL A 128 2.40 -5.15 -22.95
C VAL A 128 3.25 -4.48 -24.04
N VAL A 129 3.73 -3.26 -23.80
CA VAL A 129 4.60 -2.55 -24.76
C VAL A 129 5.91 -3.30 -24.96
N ALA A 130 6.55 -3.77 -23.89
CA ALA A 130 7.78 -4.55 -23.99
C ALA A 130 7.56 -5.85 -24.77
N PHE A 131 6.44 -6.55 -24.53
CA PHE A 131 6.09 -7.76 -25.27
C PHE A 131 5.90 -7.48 -26.77
N LEU A 132 5.21 -6.40 -27.13
CA LEU A 132 5.00 -6.01 -28.53
C LEU A 132 6.32 -5.67 -29.23
N ILE A 133 7.23 -4.95 -28.55
CA ILE A 133 8.55 -4.62 -29.11
C ILE A 133 9.37 -5.90 -29.35
N LEU A 134 9.39 -6.82 -28.38
CA LEU A 134 10.11 -8.09 -28.52
C LEU A 134 9.52 -8.95 -29.65
N ALA A 135 8.19 -9.05 -29.74
CA ALA A 135 7.51 -9.78 -30.81
C ALA A 135 7.82 -9.19 -32.19
N ALA A 136 7.75 -7.86 -32.33
CA ALA A 136 8.09 -7.18 -33.59
C ALA A 136 9.57 -7.40 -33.97
N GLY A 137 10.49 -7.31 -33.01
CA GLY A 137 11.90 -7.60 -33.23
C GLY A 137 12.14 -9.04 -33.69
N MET A 138 11.45 -10.01 -33.08
CA MET A 138 11.54 -11.42 -33.47
C MET A 138 11.02 -11.65 -34.90
N ILE A 139 9.89 -11.04 -35.26
CA ILE A 139 9.33 -11.11 -36.62
C ILE A 139 10.30 -10.51 -37.64
N LEU A 140 10.91 -9.35 -37.35
CA LEU A 140 11.89 -8.73 -38.24
C LEU A 140 13.14 -9.61 -38.44
N GLN A 141 13.61 -10.27 -37.38
CA GLN A 141 14.73 -11.22 -37.50
C GLN A 141 14.38 -12.43 -38.37
N LEU A 142 13.19 -13.01 -38.19
CA LEU A 142 12.69 -14.11 -39.01
C LEU A 142 12.56 -13.71 -40.49
N LEU A 143 11.99 -12.53 -40.77
CA LEU A 143 11.88 -12.02 -42.13
C LEU A 143 13.25 -11.84 -42.76
N LYS A 144 14.17 -11.16 -42.07
CA LYS A 144 15.54 -10.95 -42.57
C LYS A 144 16.24 -12.27 -42.89
N ALA A 145 16.19 -13.24 -41.97
CA ALA A 145 16.79 -14.55 -42.18
C ALA A 145 16.20 -15.28 -43.40
N THR A 146 14.88 -15.18 -43.60
CA THR A 146 14.20 -15.81 -44.74
C THR A 146 14.61 -15.15 -46.07
N PHE A 147 14.67 -13.82 -46.10
CA PHE A 147 15.09 -13.08 -47.30
C PHE A 147 16.57 -13.30 -47.64
N ASP A 148 17.45 -13.28 -46.63
CA ASP A 148 18.88 -13.54 -46.82
C ASP A 148 19.11 -14.96 -47.40
N ALA A 149 18.38 -15.95 -46.89
CA ALA A 149 18.41 -17.31 -47.42
C ALA A 149 17.94 -17.38 -48.88
N ALA A 150 16.81 -16.74 -49.22
CA ALA A 150 16.28 -16.72 -50.57
C ALA A 150 17.22 -16.02 -51.58
N LEU A 151 17.79 -14.88 -51.20
CA LEU A 151 18.75 -14.13 -52.03
C LEU A 151 20.03 -14.93 -52.29
N SER A 152 20.52 -15.68 -51.28
CA SER A 152 21.71 -16.52 -51.43
C SER A 152 21.51 -17.67 -52.43
N GLN A 153 20.32 -18.27 -52.47
CA GLN A 153 20.00 -19.32 -53.44
C GLN A 153 19.95 -18.79 -54.88
N VAL A 154 19.37 -17.61 -55.09
CA VAL A 154 19.32 -16.97 -56.41
C VAL A 154 20.71 -16.58 -56.91
N THR A 155 21.57 -16.06 -56.03
CA THR A 155 22.95 -15.72 -56.41
C THR A 155 23.80 -16.94 -56.76
N GLN A 156 23.59 -18.08 -56.08
CA GLN A 156 24.26 -19.33 -56.43
C GLN A 156 23.77 -19.93 -57.76
N ALA A 157 22.51 -19.70 -58.14
CA ALA A 157 21.96 -20.20 -59.40
C ALA A 157 22.38 -19.37 -60.63
N LEU A 158 22.92 -18.16 -60.43
CA LEU A 158 23.38 -17.24 -61.48
C LEU A 158 24.90 -17.29 -61.74
N LEU A 159 25.66 -18.01 -60.90
CA LEU A 159 27.08 -18.29 -61.06
C LEU A 159 27.30 -19.68 -61.67
#